data_AF-A0A1S8Y1X3-F1
#
_entry.id   AF-A0A1S8Y1X3-F1
#
_cell.length_a   1.000
_cell.length_b   1.000
_cell.length_c   1.000
_cell.angle_alpha   90.00
_cell.angle_beta   90.00
_cell.angle_gamma   90.00
#
_symmetry.space_group_name_H-M   'P 1'
#
loop_
_entity.id
_entity.type
_entity.pdbx_description
1 polymer ?
#
loop_
_entity_poly.entity_id
_entity_poly.type
_entity_poly.pdbx_seq_one_letter_code
_entity_poly.pdbx_strand_id
1 'polypeptide(L)'
;MEQRKHWWNGKWGRLARRDVFLRVDGDRWHVEQRAGGAEGVSQFYEYPNAEEAEETVRALLAGADGWRELSPRPPGSWLPTPDIRA
;
A
#
# COMPACT_ATOMS: atom_id res chain seq x y z
N MET A 1 12.09 -10.07 -3.33
CA MET A 1 10.89 -9.46 -2.73
C MET A 1 10.48 -8.21 -3.52
N GLU A 2 9.37 -8.30 -4.25
CA GLU A 2 8.78 -7.24 -5.08
C GLU A 2 7.67 -6.53 -4.29
N GLN A 3 7.70 -5.20 -4.21
CA GLN A 3 6.59 -4.43 -3.61
C GLN A 3 5.46 -4.27 -4.62
N ARG A 4 4.30 -4.87 -4.32
CA ARG A 4 3.09 -4.81 -5.15
C ARG A 4 2.30 -3.54 -4.92
N LYS A 5 2.02 -3.22 -3.65
CA LYS A 5 1.15 -2.10 -3.27
C LYS A 5 1.68 -1.42 -2.00
N HIS A 6 1.38 -0.13 -1.86
CA HIS A 6 1.73 0.67 -0.69
C HIS A 6 0.58 1.61 -0.35
N TRP A 7 0.20 1.65 0.90
CA TRP A 7 -0.77 2.59 1.44
C TRP A 7 -0.15 3.43 2.55
N TRP A 8 -0.50 4.70 2.57
CA TRP A 8 -0.06 5.64 3.59
C TRP A 8 -1.26 6.43 4.12
N ASN A 9 -1.37 6.59 5.43
CA ASN A 9 -2.52 7.23 6.07
C ASN A 9 -2.59 8.77 5.95
N GLY A 10 -1.74 9.38 5.10
CA GLY A 10 -1.73 10.83 4.87
C GLY A 10 -1.23 11.66 6.06
N LYS A 11 -0.77 11.04 7.15
CA LYS A 11 -0.22 11.73 8.32
C LYS A 11 1.30 11.85 8.20
N TRP A 12 1.80 13.05 8.42
CA TRP A 12 3.23 13.38 8.40
C TRP A 12 3.91 13.30 9.77
N GLY A 13 3.12 13.32 10.86
CA GLY A 13 3.64 13.27 12.22
C GLY A 13 4.20 11.90 12.57
N ARG A 14 5.41 11.85 13.13
CA ARG A 14 6.12 10.62 13.52
C ARG A 14 5.32 9.67 14.43
N LEU A 15 4.35 10.15 15.21
CA LEU A 15 3.52 9.28 16.07
C LEU A 15 2.26 8.76 15.36
N ALA A 16 1.77 9.51 14.37
CA ALA A 16 0.50 9.24 13.70
C ALA A 16 0.68 8.63 12.30
N ARG A 17 1.88 8.72 11.71
CA ARG A 17 2.19 8.19 10.40
C ARG A 17 2.11 6.67 10.43
N ARG A 18 1.32 6.11 9.52
CA ARG A 18 1.22 4.68 9.29
C ARG A 18 1.38 4.40 7.80
N ASP A 19 2.20 3.41 7.50
CA ASP A 19 2.43 2.92 6.16
C ASP A 19 2.13 1.40 6.16
N VAL A 20 1.47 0.89 5.13
CA VAL A 20 1.23 -0.54 4.92
C VAL A 20 1.79 -0.91 3.56
N PHE A 21 2.62 -1.94 3.50
CA PHE A 21 3.22 -2.43 2.28
C PHE A 21 2.78 -3.86 2.03
N LEU A 22 2.37 -4.15 0.81
CA LEU A 22 2.14 -5.51 0.34
C LEU A 22 3.27 -5.86 -0.63
N ARG A 23 4.01 -6.92 -0.30
CA ARG A 23 5.13 -7.42 -1.08
C ARG A 23 4.93 -8.90 -1.40
N VAL A 24 5.52 -9.35 -2.49
CA VAL A 24 5.53 -10.75 -2.92
C VAL A 24 6.96 -11.23 -3.07
N ASP A 25 7.24 -12.43 -2.58
CA ASP A 25 8.53 -13.10 -2.70
C ASP A 25 8.32 -14.53 -3.21
N GLY A 26 8.47 -14.72 -4.51
CA GLY A 26 8.10 -15.97 -5.18
C GLY A 26 6.60 -16.25 -5.03
N ASP A 27 6.26 -17.34 -4.33
CA ASP A 27 4.89 -17.73 -4.00
C ASP A 27 4.39 -17.18 -2.65
N ARG A 28 5.24 -16.47 -1.89
CA ARG A 28 4.88 -15.95 -0.57
C ARG A 28 4.44 -14.50 -0.64
N TRP A 29 3.45 -14.16 0.16
CA TRP A 29 2.94 -12.82 0.33
C TRP A 29 3.35 -12.27 1.68
N HIS A 30 3.81 -11.02 1.68
CA HIS A 30 4.32 -10.33 2.86
C HIS A 30 3.58 -9.02 3.05
N VAL A 31 2.98 -8.82 4.22
CA VAL A 31 2.36 -7.57 4.63
C VAL A 31 3.25 -6.93 5.68
N GLU A 32 3.73 -5.71 5.45
CA GLU A 32 4.47 -4.92 6.43
C GLU A 32 3.59 -3.75 6.86
N GLN A 33 3.23 -3.69 8.14
CA GLN A 33 2.66 -2.50 8.77
C GLN A 33 3.79 -1.73 9.46
N ARG A 34 3.97 -0.46 9.10
CA ARG A 34 4.92 0.43 9.75
C ARG A 34 4.18 1.54 10.49
N ALA A 35 4.28 1.53 11.82
CA ALA A 35 3.74 2.56 12.69
C ALA A 35 4.86 3.51 13.13
N GLY A 36 4.78 4.76 12.71
CA GLY A 36 5.68 5.85 13.10
C GLY A 36 6.71 6.27 12.05
N GLY A 37 6.53 5.84 10.79
CA GLY A 37 7.46 6.13 9.70
C GLY A 37 8.75 5.31 9.79
N ALA A 38 9.85 5.78 9.19
CA ALA A 38 11.07 5.01 8.97
C ALA A 38 11.78 4.50 10.24
N GLU A 39 11.65 5.20 11.36
CA GLU A 39 12.21 4.82 12.68
C GLU A 39 11.16 4.18 13.60
N GLY A 40 9.97 3.92 13.06
CA GLY A 40 8.84 3.37 13.78
C GLY A 40 8.89 1.84 13.93
N VAL A 41 7.84 1.29 14.55
CA VAL A 41 7.67 -0.15 14.70
C VAL A 41 7.17 -0.75 13.39
N SER A 42 7.89 -1.76 12.89
CA SER A 42 7.46 -2.53 11.72
C SER A 42 6.96 -3.90 12.17
N GLN A 43 5.73 -4.24 11.79
CA GLN A 43 5.12 -5.54 12.02
C GLN A 43 4.98 -6.23 10.67
N PHE A 44 5.44 -7.48 10.62
CA PHE A 44 5.45 -8.28 9.40
C PHE A 44 4.49 -9.45 9.54
N TYR A 45 3.78 -9.73 8.47
CA TYR A 45 2.89 -10.88 8.35
C TYR A 45 3.20 -11.60 7.04
N GLU A 46 3.22 -12.92 7.08
CA GLU A 46 3.55 -13.77 5.94
C GLU A 46 2.37 -14.69 5.65
N TYR A 47 1.98 -14.77 4.38
CA TYR A 47 0.84 -15.53 3.92
C TYR A 47 1.21 -16.39 2.70
N PRO A 48 0.62 -17.59 2.56
CA PRO A 48 0.86 -18.46 1.41
C PRO A 48 0.08 -18.03 0.16
N ASN A 49 -0.88 -17.12 0.28
CA ASN A 49 -1.68 -16.64 -0.86
C ASN A 49 -2.02 -15.15 -0.74
N ALA A 50 -2.44 -14.60 -1.88
CA ALA A 50 -2.77 -13.18 -2.03
C ALA A 50 -4.00 -12.80 -1.20
N GLU A 51 -5.01 -13.68 -1.16
CA GLU A 51 -6.30 -13.39 -0.56
C GLU A 51 -6.18 -13.11 0.94
N GLU A 52 -5.51 -13.99 1.69
CA GLU A 52 -5.27 -13.79 3.13
C GLU A 52 -4.42 -12.54 3.42
N ALA A 53 -3.43 -12.27 2.56
CA ALA A 53 -2.61 -11.07 2.68
C ALA A 53 -3.43 -9.80 2.43
N GLU A 54 -4.29 -9.81 1.42
CA GLU A 54 -5.17 -8.69 1.08
C GLU A 54 -6.29 -8.50 2.11
N GLU A 55 -6.78 -9.55 2.75
CA GLU A 55 -7.70 -9.45 3.88
C GLU A 55 -7.03 -8.78 5.07
N THR A 56 -5.80 -9.19 5.40
CA THR A 56 -5.01 -8.56 6.46
C THR A 56 -4.74 -7.10 6.15
N VAL A 57 -4.35 -6.75 4.92
CA VAL A 57 -4.23 -5.35 4.50
C VAL A 57 -5.55 -4.62 4.74
N ARG A 58 -6.69 -5.15 4.28
CA ARG A 58 -8.00 -4.52 4.48
C ARG A 58 -8.33 -4.29 5.96
N ALA A 59 -8.04 -5.26 6.82
CA ALA A 59 -8.21 -5.13 8.27
C ALA A 59 -7.30 -4.03 8.86
N LEU A 60 -6.04 -3.95 8.41
CA LEU A 60 -5.10 -2.90 8.84
C LEU A 60 -5.55 -1.50 8.38
N LEU A 61 -6.12 -1.40 7.18
CA LEU A 61 -6.64 -0.15 6.64
C LEU A 61 -7.92 0.29 7.37
N ALA A 62 -8.79 -0.64 7.77
CA ALA A 62 -10.04 -0.33 8.47
C ALA A 62 -9.84 0.42 9.81
N GLY A 63 -8.69 0.23 10.46
CA GLY A 63 -8.38 0.87 11.75
C GLY A 63 -7.83 2.30 11.69
N ALA A 64 -7.77 2.93 10.51
CA ALA A 64 -7.31 4.32 10.39
C ALA A 64 -8.02 5.06 9.25
N ASP A 65 -8.36 6.33 9.49
CA ASP A 65 -8.91 7.20 8.46
C ASP A 65 -7.84 7.78 7.53
N GLY A 66 -8.20 7.97 6.26
CA GLY A 66 -7.40 8.76 5.31
C GLY A 66 -6.28 8.02 4.58
N TRP A 67 -6.34 6.69 4.48
CA TRP A 67 -5.41 5.92 3.66
C TRP A 67 -5.41 6.35 2.19
N ARG A 68 -4.21 6.52 1.64
CA ARG A 68 -3.94 6.81 0.24
C ARG A 68 -3.07 5.71 -0.31
N GLU A 69 -3.53 5.10 -1.39
CA GLU A 69 -2.71 4.18 -2.15
C GLU A 69 -1.65 4.96 -2.95
N LEU A 70 -0.38 4.64 -2.72
CA LEU A 70 0.78 5.22 -3.38
C LEU A 70 1.40 4.26 -4.41
N SER A 71 0.69 3.19 -4.76
CA SER A 71 1.13 2.25 -5.81
C SER A 71 1.54 3.03 -7.06
N PRO A 72 2.67 2.67 -7.69
CA PRO A 72 3.08 3.32 -8.94
C PRO A 72 1.97 3.09 -9.95
N ARG A 73 1.26 4.16 -10.32
CA ARG A 73 0.23 4.11 -11.34
C ARG A 73 0.88 3.53 -12.60
N PRO A 74 0.27 2.52 -13.28
CA PRO A 74 0.86 1.98 -14.49
C PRO A 74 1.10 3.15 -15.47
N PRO A 75 2.30 3.24 -16.08
CA PRO A 75 2.59 4.27 -17.07
C PRO A 75 1.73 4.00 -18.31
N GLY A 76 0.52 4.55 -18.38
CA GLY A 76 -0.38 4.31 -19.51
C GLY A 76 -1.66 5.14 -19.55
N SER A 77 -2.14 5.69 -18.42
CA SER A 77 -3.39 6.47 -18.41
C SER A 77 -3.20 7.97 -18.63
N TRP A 78 -2.29 8.34 -19.54
CA TRP A 78 -2.25 9.67 -20.17
C TRP A 78 -2.71 9.53 -21.62
N LEU A 79 -3.99 9.23 -21.82
CA LEU A 79 -4.61 9.53 -23.10
C LEU A 79 -5.06 11.00 -22.99
N PRO A 80 -4.41 11.96 -23.66
CA PRO A 80 -5.06 13.24 -23.88
C PRO A 80 -6.33 12.94 -24.65
N THR A 81 -7.49 13.35 -24.11
CA THR A 81 -8.75 13.34 -24.83
C THR A 81 -8.48 14.05 -26.16
N PRO A 82 -8.69 13.44 -27.34
CA PRO A 82 -8.61 14.19 -28.57
C PRO A 82 -9.71 15.25 -28.50
N ASP A 83 -9.32 16.52 -28.48
CA ASP A 83 -10.23 17.64 -28.69
C ASP A 83 -10.76 17.50 -30.12
N ILE A 84 -11.91 16.85 -30.26
CA ILE A 84 -12.66 16.83 -31.50
C ILE A 84 -13.38 18.18 -31.56
N ARG A 85 -12.66 19.19 -32.05
CA ARG A 85 -13.27 20.41 -32.56
C ARG A 85 -13.09 20.46 -34.07
N ALA A 86 -14.23 20.66 -34.71
CA ALA A 86 -14.57 20.60 -36.13
C ALA A 86 -13.79 21.57 -37.02
#